data_AF-A0A661DLG0-F1
#
_entry.id   AF-A0A661DLG0-F1
#
_cell.length_a   1.000
_cell.length_b   1.000
_cell.length_c   1.000
_cell.angle_alpha   90.00
_cell.angle_beta   90.00
_cell.angle_gamma   90.00
#
_symmetry.space_group_name_H-M   'P 1'
#
loop_
_entity.id
_entity.type
_entity.pdbx_description
1 polymer ?
#
loop_
_entity_poly.entity_id
_entity_poly.type
_entity_poly.pdbx_seq_one_letter_code
_entity_poly.pdbx_strand_id
1 'polypeptide(L)'
;AFITMVPFIIIAEKRRKMKPIFIGAIAVLGIAQLGWSLLSNSLSGLLVCLWLFFTAFNILEASLPSLMSKLSPLANKGTAMGIYSSAQFVGAFIGGAAGGLIFSKFDLSGVFIAGSILTLIWLFFILPMRPPKHLSTRIIHLDNVTDSNASNIVQQLNVITGVAETIVVVEEQVAYVKFSPDEVDANALDEFSTDAFKT
;
A
#
# COMPACT_ATOMS: atom_id res chain seq x y z
N ALA A 1 -12.79 9.87 13.29
CA ALA A 1 -11.96 8.93 12.52
C ALA A 1 -10.72 9.63 11.96
N PHE A 2 -10.86 10.65 11.10
CA PHE A 2 -9.72 11.33 10.46
C PHE A 2 -8.64 11.83 11.44
N ILE A 3 -9.00 12.51 12.53
CA ILE A 3 -8.02 13.00 13.53
C ILE A 3 -7.27 11.85 14.24
N THR A 4 -7.91 10.69 14.44
CA THR A 4 -7.32 9.52 15.13
C THR A 4 -6.53 8.61 14.18
N MET A 5 -6.92 8.56 12.91
CA MET A 5 -6.24 7.81 11.85
C MET A 5 -4.83 8.39 11.59
N VAL A 6 -4.70 9.72 11.56
CA VAL A 6 -3.43 10.42 11.28
C VAL A 6 -2.27 9.96 12.19
N PRO A 7 -2.37 9.95 13.54
CA PRO A 7 -1.28 9.47 14.38
C PRO A 7 -1.00 7.98 14.20
N PHE A 8 -2.01 7.15 13.91
CA PHE A 8 -1.81 5.72 13.65
C PHE A 8 -1.04 5.47 12.35
N ILE A 9 -1.33 6.21 11.29
CA ILE A 9 -0.60 6.13 10.02
C ILE A 9 0.83 6.66 10.18
N ILE A 10 1.01 7.78 10.87
CA ILE A 10 2.34 8.31 11.18
C ILE A 10 3.16 7.29 11.98
N ILE A 11 2.57 6.64 12.98
CA ILE A 11 3.22 5.57 13.74
C ILE A 11 3.53 4.37 12.83
N ALA A 12 2.64 4.00 11.92
CA ALA A 12 2.85 2.88 11.00
C ALA A 12 4.02 3.08 10.07
N GLU A 13 4.09 4.26 9.48
CA GLU A 13 5.12 4.63 8.53
C GLU A 13 6.46 4.89 9.24
N LYS A 14 6.42 5.55 10.41
CA LYS A 14 7.63 5.89 11.19
C LYS A 14 8.25 4.71 11.94
N ARG A 15 7.45 3.70 12.36
CA ARG A 15 7.95 2.52 13.09
C ARG A 15 8.25 1.31 12.19
N ARG A 16 8.13 1.44 10.86
CA ARG A 16 8.38 0.35 9.88
C ARG A 16 7.55 -0.93 10.16
N LYS A 17 6.41 -0.80 10.84
CA LYS A 17 5.55 -1.91 11.30
C LYS A 17 4.27 -2.01 10.46
N MET A 18 4.40 -1.88 9.14
CA MET A 18 3.26 -1.92 8.21
C MET A 18 2.47 -3.23 8.32
N LYS A 19 3.14 -4.40 8.39
CA LYS A 19 2.49 -5.71 8.51
C LYS A 19 1.58 -5.84 9.75
N PRO A 20 2.06 -5.65 11.00
CA PRO A 20 1.20 -5.81 12.17
C PRO A 20 0.09 -4.76 12.24
N ILE A 21 0.28 -3.56 11.70
CA ILE A 21 -0.78 -2.53 11.67
C ILE A 21 -1.85 -2.88 10.63
N PHE A 22 -1.45 -3.41 9.49
CA PHE A 22 -2.38 -3.91 8.47
C PHE A 22 -3.22 -5.07 9.01
N ILE A 23 -2.59 -6.06 9.65
CA ILE A 23 -3.27 -7.20 10.31
C ILE A 23 -4.20 -6.69 11.43
N GLY A 24 -3.72 -5.76 12.26
CA GLY A 24 -4.51 -5.16 13.34
C GLY A 24 -5.74 -4.40 12.81
N ALA A 25 -5.59 -3.65 11.72
CA ALA A 25 -6.70 -2.94 11.10
C ALA A 25 -7.75 -3.91 10.54
N ILE A 26 -7.35 -5.00 9.88
CA ILE A 26 -8.30 -6.04 9.42
C ILE A 26 -9.03 -6.68 10.60
N ALA A 27 -8.31 -7.00 11.69
CA ALA A 27 -8.93 -7.56 12.89
C ALA A 27 -9.94 -6.58 13.53
N VAL A 28 -9.59 -5.30 13.67
CA VAL A 28 -10.50 -4.26 14.18
C VAL A 28 -11.71 -4.10 13.26
N LEU A 29 -11.53 -4.18 11.94
CA LEU A 29 -12.63 -4.12 10.97
C LEU A 29 -13.63 -5.26 11.19
N GLY A 30 -13.14 -6.50 11.35
CA GLY A 30 -13.99 -7.66 11.65
C GLY A 30 -14.69 -7.56 13.00
N ILE A 31 -14.00 -7.07 14.04
CA ILE A 31 -14.59 -6.85 15.38
C ILE A 31 -15.67 -5.76 15.32
N ALA A 32 -15.46 -4.68 14.58
CA ALA A 32 -16.44 -3.60 14.44
C ALA A 32 -17.74 -4.10 13.77
N GLN A 33 -17.62 -4.98 12.77
CA GLN A 33 -18.78 -5.59 12.11
C GLN A 33 -19.53 -6.57 13.04
N LEU A 34 -18.82 -7.39 13.81
CA LEU A 34 -19.44 -8.25 14.83
C LEU A 34 -20.11 -7.44 15.94
N GLY A 35 -19.46 -6.38 16.40
CA GLY A 35 -19.98 -5.47 17.40
C GLY A 35 -21.29 -4.84 16.96
N TRP A 36 -21.44 -4.54 15.68
CA TRP A 36 -22.69 -4.01 15.12
C TRP A 36 -23.86 -5.00 15.17
N SER A 37 -23.57 -6.30 15.03
CA SER A 37 -24.58 -7.37 15.13
C SER A 37 -25.04 -7.56 16.59
N LEU A 38 -24.12 -7.44 17.56
CA LEU A 38 -24.39 -7.70 18.98
C LEU A 38 -24.88 -6.47 19.77
N LEU A 39 -24.42 -5.26 19.42
CA LEU A 39 -24.74 -4.01 20.12
C LEU A 39 -25.75 -3.13 19.36
N SER A 40 -26.53 -3.72 18.46
CA SER A 40 -27.53 -3.00 17.63
C SER A 40 -28.55 -2.19 18.42
N ASN A 41 -28.81 -2.55 19.69
CA ASN A 41 -29.78 -1.89 20.57
C ASN A 41 -29.23 -0.66 21.32
N SER A 42 -27.93 -0.37 21.23
CA SER A 42 -27.32 0.76 21.94
C SER A 42 -26.72 1.79 20.99
N LEU A 43 -27.21 3.03 21.04
CA LEU A 43 -26.72 4.12 20.21
C LEU A 43 -25.22 4.36 20.42
N SER A 44 -24.73 4.26 21.66
CA SER A 44 -23.30 4.40 21.96
C SER A 44 -22.48 3.25 21.37
N GLY A 45 -22.98 2.02 21.45
CA GLY A 45 -22.36 0.86 20.82
C GLY A 45 -22.24 1.01 19.30
N LEU A 46 -23.28 1.51 18.65
CA LEU A 46 -23.32 1.76 17.22
C LEU A 46 -22.31 2.84 16.80
N LEU A 47 -22.22 3.96 17.55
CA LEU A 47 -21.25 5.02 17.29
C LEU A 47 -19.80 4.56 17.46
N VAL A 48 -19.53 3.73 18.48
CA VAL A 48 -18.19 3.15 18.70
C VAL A 48 -17.83 2.19 17.56
N CYS A 49 -18.73 1.30 17.15
CA CYS A 49 -18.49 0.37 16.03
C CYS A 49 -18.28 1.12 14.72
N LEU A 50 -19.08 2.15 14.45
CA LEU A 50 -18.93 3.02 13.28
C LEU A 50 -17.56 3.72 13.28
N TRP A 51 -17.14 4.26 14.42
CA TRP A 51 -15.84 4.91 14.55
C TRP A 51 -14.67 3.95 14.35
N LEU A 52 -14.74 2.74 14.92
CA LEU A 52 -13.74 1.68 14.72
C LEU A 52 -13.68 1.24 13.25
N PHE A 53 -14.84 1.00 12.63
CA PHE A 53 -14.95 0.61 11.22
C PHE A 53 -14.28 1.65 10.32
N PHE A 54 -14.65 2.93 10.44
CA PHE A 54 -14.05 3.98 9.63
C PHE A 54 -12.55 4.12 9.89
N THR A 55 -12.10 4.00 11.14
CA THR A 55 -10.67 4.12 11.45
C THR A 55 -9.87 2.99 10.82
N ALA A 56 -10.31 1.74 10.96
CA ALA A 56 -9.68 0.59 10.32
C ALA A 56 -9.72 0.67 8.79
N PHE A 57 -10.88 0.98 8.22
CA PHE A 57 -11.07 1.12 6.78
C PHE A 57 -10.14 2.18 6.19
N ASN A 58 -10.08 3.37 6.80
CA ASN A 58 -9.22 4.45 6.32
C ASN A 58 -7.73 4.08 6.40
N ILE A 59 -7.29 3.41 7.48
CA ILE A 59 -5.91 2.91 7.59
C ILE A 59 -5.60 1.94 6.45
N LEU A 60 -6.51 1.01 6.16
CA LEU A 60 -6.35 0.04 5.07
C LEU A 60 -6.35 0.71 3.70
N GLU A 61 -7.27 1.64 3.46
CA GLU A 61 -7.41 2.39 2.21
C GLU A 61 -6.17 3.24 1.92
N ALA A 62 -5.57 3.86 2.94
CA ALA A 62 -4.31 4.58 2.78
C ALA A 62 -3.10 3.65 2.57
N SER A 63 -3.11 2.48 3.20
CA SER A 63 -1.98 1.55 3.17
C SER A 63 -1.93 0.70 1.90
N LEU A 64 -3.07 0.31 1.35
CA LEU A 64 -3.18 -0.59 0.19
C LEU A 64 -2.51 -0.03 -1.09
N PRO A 65 -2.82 1.20 -1.55
CA PRO A 65 -2.17 1.80 -2.71
C PRO A 65 -0.67 2.02 -2.48
N SER A 66 -0.28 2.39 -1.25
CA SER A 66 1.12 2.56 -0.87
C SER A 66 1.89 1.23 -0.99
N LEU A 67 1.29 0.12 -0.54
CA LEU A 67 1.87 -1.21 -0.66
C LEU A 67 1.97 -1.65 -2.12
N MET A 68 0.91 -1.44 -2.90
CA MET A 68 0.88 -1.78 -4.32
C MET A 68 1.97 -1.02 -5.08
N SER A 69 2.07 0.28 -4.85
CA SER A 69 3.10 1.16 -5.40
C SER A 69 4.53 0.70 -5.05
N LYS A 70 4.77 0.27 -3.81
CA LYS A 70 6.10 -0.22 -3.35
C LYS A 70 6.47 -1.59 -3.91
N LEU A 71 5.51 -2.49 -4.05
CA LEU A 71 5.73 -3.85 -4.57
C LEU A 71 5.78 -3.91 -6.10
N SER A 72 5.26 -2.90 -6.79
CA SER A 72 5.26 -2.87 -8.25
C SER A 72 6.66 -2.61 -8.82
N PRO A 73 7.00 -3.24 -9.96
CA PRO A 73 8.16 -2.85 -10.76
C PRO A 73 8.06 -1.38 -11.17
N LEU A 74 9.18 -0.67 -11.25
CA LEU A 74 9.20 0.73 -11.65
C LEU A 74 8.54 0.94 -13.03
N ALA A 75 8.77 0.02 -13.97
CA ALA A 75 8.29 0.11 -15.35
C ALA A 75 6.76 -0.02 -15.45
N ASN A 76 6.17 -0.86 -14.59
CA ASN A 76 4.77 -1.26 -14.67
C ASN A 76 3.93 -0.71 -13.51
N LYS A 77 4.43 0.31 -12.81
CA LYS A 77 3.76 0.91 -11.66
C LYS A 77 2.38 1.45 -12.01
N GLY A 78 2.23 2.06 -13.18
CA GLY A 78 0.94 2.53 -13.70
C GLY A 78 -0.05 1.38 -13.93
N THR A 79 0.37 0.32 -14.63
CA THR A 79 -0.46 -0.87 -14.88
C THR A 79 -0.89 -1.56 -13.59
N ALA A 80 0.01 -1.69 -12.63
CA ALA A 80 -0.28 -2.28 -11.34
C ALA A 80 -1.32 -1.47 -10.54
N MET A 81 -1.19 -0.13 -10.52
CA MET A 81 -2.18 0.75 -9.90
C MET A 81 -3.52 0.71 -10.66
N GLY A 82 -3.50 0.59 -11.99
CA GLY A 82 -4.70 0.41 -12.81
C GLY A 82 -5.46 -0.88 -12.46
N ILE A 83 -4.76 -2.02 -12.38
CA ILE A 83 -5.33 -3.30 -11.95
C ILE A 83 -5.92 -3.19 -10.54
N TYR A 84 -5.22 -2.52 -9.62
CA TYR A 84 -5.73 -2.26 -8.27
C TYR A 84 -7.04 -1.47 -8.30
N SER A 85 -7.10 -0.37 -9.06
CA SER A 85 -8.34 0.43 -9.18
C SER A 85 -9.48 -0.35 -9.82
N SER A 86 -9.22 -1.14 -10.87
CA SER A 86 -10.23 -2.01 -11.48
C SER A 86 -10.76 -3.03 -10.48
N ALA A 87 -9.86 -3.69 -9.73
CA ALA A 87 -10.25 -4.63 -8.67
C ALA A 87 -11.06 -3.96 -7.57
N GLN A 88 -10.76 -2.70 -7.21
CA GLN A 88 -11.52 -1.92 -6.23
C GLN A 88 -12.94 -1.63 -6.73
N PHE A 89 -13.12 -1.24 -7.99
CA PHE A 89 -14.45 -1.03 -8.56
C PHE A 89 -15.25 -2.32 -8.67
N VAL A 90 -14.62 -3.42 -9.11
CA VAL A 90 -15.25 -4.74 -9.16
C VAL A 90 -15.67 -5.19 -7.76
N GLY A 91 -14.79 -5.02 -6.77
CA GLY A 91 -15.08 -5.32 -5.37
C GLY A 91 -16.23 -4.48 -4.82
N ALA A 92 -16.27 -3.18 -5.12
CA ALA A 92 -17.37 -2.30 -4.72
C ALA A 92 -18.70 -2.71 -5.36
N PHE A 93 -18.68 -3.08 -6.65
CA PHE A 93 -19.86 -3.55 -7.37
C PHE A 93 -20.38 -4.86 -6.80
N ILE A 94 -19.53 -5.89 -6.68
CA ILE A 94 -19.90 -7.20 -6.14
C ILE A 94 -20.34 -7.06 -4.67
N GLY A 95 -19.61 -6.27 -3.88
CA GLY A 95 -19.95 -6.00 -2.48
C GLY A 95 -21.29 -5.30 -2.33
N GLY A 96 -21.59 -4.30 -3.16
CA GLY A 96 -22.88 -3.62 -3.18
C GLY A 96 -24.03 -4.53 -3.61
N ALA A 97 -23.86 -5.30 -4.69
CA ALA A 97 -24.87 -6.22 -5.19
C ALA A 97 -25.14 -7.37 -4.20
N ALA A 98 -24.10 -8.05 -3.74
CA ALA A 98 -24.22 -9.14 -2.76
C ALA A 98 -24.74 -8.62 -1.41
N GLY A 99 -24.28 -7.46 -0.96
CA GLY A 99 -24.76 -6.80 0.26
C GLY A 99 -26.25 -6.48 0.20
N GLY A 100 -26.74 -5.96 -0.93
CA GLY A 100 -28.17 -5.69 -1.15
C GLY A 100 -29.02 -6.97 -1.17
N LEU A 101 -28.53 -8.04 -1.80
CA LEU A 101 -29.21 -9.34 -1.81
C LEU A 101 -29.29 -9.96 -0.42
N ILE A 102 -28.20 -9.89 0.35
CA ILE A 102 -28.16 -10.39 1.73
C ILE A 102 -29.08 -9.56 2.61
N PHE A 103 -29.06 -8.23 2.48
CA PHE A 103 -29.95 -7.34 3.22
C PHE A 103 -31.42 -7.67 3.01
N SER A 104 -31.82 -7.98 1.76
CA SER A 104 -33.19 -8.35 1.43
C SER A 104 -33.67 -9.66 2.07
N LYS A 105 -32.76 -10.57 2.46
CA LYS A 105 -33.12 -11.89 3.01
C LYS A 105 -32.81 -12.07 4.49
N PHE A 106 -31.79 -11.38 5.00
CA PHE A 106 -31.20 -11.57 6.32
C PHE A 106 -31.07 -10.26 7.11
N ASP A 107 -31.76 -9.21 6.65
CA ASP A 107 -31.73 -7.86 7.23
C ASP A 107 -30.31 -7.29 7.39
N LEU A 108 -30.20 -6.22 8.17
CA LEU A 108 -28.94 -5.52 8.42
C LEU A 108 -27.92 -6.39 9.15
N SER A 109 -28.36 -7.25 10.08
CA SER A 109 -27.47 -8.12 10.85
C SER A 109 -26.77 -9.16 9.96
N GLY A 110 -27.49 -9.72 8.97
CA GLY A 110 -26.92 -10.66 8.01
C GLY A 110 -25.79 -10.07 7.17
N VAL A 111 -25.90 -8.79 6.78
CA VAL A 111 -24.85 -8.08 6.02
C VAL A 111 -23.57 -7.94 6.85
N PHE A 112 -23.70 -7.56 8.12
CA PHE A 112 -22.54 -7.42 9.01
C PHE A 112 -21.87 -8.76 9.34
N ILE A 113 -22.65 -9.82 9.55
CA ILE A 113 -22.11 -11.17 9.76
C ILE A 113 -21.38 -11.65 8.51
N ALA A 114 -21.96 -11.51 7.32
CA ALA A 114 -21.32 -11.86 6.06
C ALA A 114 -20.01 -11.07 5.84
N GLY A 115 -20.02 -9.77 6.14
CA GLY A 115 -18.82 -8.93 6.12
C GLY A 115 -17.76 -9.42 7.08
N SER A 116 -18.14 -9.82 8.30
CA SER A 116 -17.21 -10.34 9.30
C SER A 116 -16.56 -11.65 8.85
N ILE A 117 -17.33 -12.56 8.27
CA ILE A 117 -16.80 -13.81 7.69
C ILE A 117 -15.79 -13.48 6.57
N LEU A 118 -16.12 -12.55 5.69
CA LEU A 118 -15.23 -12.14 4.60
C LEU A 118 -13.94 -11.50 5.11
N THR A 119 -14.00 -10.68 6.16
CA THR A 119 -12.81 -10.08 6.79
C THR A 119 -11.96 -11.13 7.51
N LEU A 120 -12.56 -12.17 8.12
CA LEU A 120 -11.83 -13.29 8.70
C LEU A 120 -11.11 -14.13 7.63
N ILE A 121 -11.76 -14.38 6.49
CA ILE A 121 -11.13 -15.04 5.34
C ILE A 121 -9.93 -14.21 4.86
N TRP A 122 -10.11 -12.88 4.72
CA TRP A 122 -9.02 -11.99 4.33
C TRP A 122 -7.87 -12.00 5.35
N LEU A 123 -8.20 -11.99 6.65
CA LEU A 123 -7.21 -12.10 7.73
C LEU A 123 -6.42 -13.41 7.63
N PHE A 124 -7.08 -14.52 7.31
CA PHE A 124 -6.39 -15.80 7.11
C PHE A 124 -5.38 -15.74 5.96
N PHE A 125 -5.75 -15.13 4.83
CA PHE A 125 -4.86 -14.98 3.67
C PHE A 125 -3.69 -14.02 3.90
N ILE A 126 -3.82 -13.01 4.77
CA ILE A 126 -2.77 -12.01 4.99
C ILE A 126 -1.71 -12.43 6.01
N LEU A 127 -2.03 -13.36 6.92
CA LEU A 127 -1.10 -13.88 7.93
C LEU A 127 0.26 -14.36 7.35
N PRO A 128 0.29 -15.17 6.27
CA PRO A 128 1.54 -15.64 5.66
C PRO A 128 2.30 -14.58 4.85
N MET A 129 1.75 -13.37 4.66
CA MET A 129 2.39 -12.33 3.84
C MET A 129 3.75 -11.92 4.41
N ARG A 130 4.80 -11.91 3.58
CA ARG A 130 6.12 -11.40 3.99
C ARG A 130 6.09 -9.87 4.07
N PRO A 131 6.72 -9.25 5.08
CA PRO A 131 6.78 -7.79 5.17
C PRO A 131 7.48 -7.22 3.92
N PRO A 132 6.98 -6.12 3.32
CA PRO A 132 7.62 -5.49 2.18
C PRO A 132 9.02 -5.03 2.54
N LYS A 133 10.00 -5.25 1.66
CA LYS A 133 11.34 -4.68 1.81
C LYS A 133 11.25 -3.15 1.76
N HIS A 134 12.04 -2.47 2.58
CA HIS A 134 12.13 -1.02 2.59
C HIS A 134 12.95 -0.58 1.38
N LEU A 135 12.26 -0.27 0.29
CA LEU A 135 12.85 0.24 -0.94
C LEU A 135 12.45 1.71 -1.10
N SER A 136 13.45 2.57 -1.23
CA SER A 136 13.31 3.99 -1.56
C SER A 136 13.64 4.20 -3.03
N THR A 137 13.09 5.26 -3.62
CA THR A 137 13.39 5.64 -5.01
C THR A 137 14.06 7.01 -5.02
N ARG A 138 15.20 7.14 -5.71
CA ARG A 138 15.87 8.41 -5.99
C ARG A 138 15.86 8.66 -7.48
N ILE A 139 15.66 9.92 -7.85
CA ILE A 139 15.76 10.40 -9.21
C ILE A 139 17.17 10.96 -9.38
N ILE A 140 17.90 10.48 -10.38
CA ILE A 140 19.25 10.90 -10.72
C ILE A 140 19.17 11.58 -12.08
N HIS A 141 19.57 12.84 -12.17
CA HIS A 141 19.70 13.53 -13.45
C HIS A 141 20.96 13.06 -14.17
N LEU A 142 20.80 12.74 -15.45
CA LEU A 142 21.88 12.23 -16.30
C LEU A 142 22.09 13.19 -17.47
N ASP A 143 23.34 13.51 -17.79
CA ASP A 143 23.67 14.34 -18.94
C ASP A 143 23.79 13.50 -20.22
N ASN A 144 23.15 13.93 -21.31
CA ASN A 144 23.25 13.34 -22.66
C ASN A 144 22.93 11.85 -22.76
N VAL A 145 21.88 11.38 -22.08
CA VAL A 145 21.33 10.04 -22.27
C VAL A 145 20.75 9.90 -23.68
N THR A 146 21.12 8.82 -24.35
CA THR A 146 20.57 8.41 -25.66
C THR A 146 20.11 6.96 -25.57
N ASP A 147 19.21 6.51 -26.45
CA ASP A 147 18.72 5.12 -26.47
C ASP A 147 19.85 4.08 -26.57
N SER A 148 20.97 4.42 -27.22
CA SER A 148 22.16 3.57 -27.32
C SER A 148 22.88 3.37 -25.98
N ASN A 149 22.84 4.37 -25.09
CA ASN A 149 23.63 4.41 -23.85
C ASN A 149 22.78 4.08 -22.61
N ALA A 150 21.45 4.23 -22.70
CA ALA A 150 20.51 3.98 -21.61
C ALA A 150 20.66 2.56 -21.02
N SER A 151 20.80 1.54 -21.88
CA SER A 151 20.96 0.15 -21.43
C SER A 151 22.26 -0.07 -20.63
N ASN A 152 23.34 0.62 -21.01
CA ASN A 152 24.64 0.53 -20.32
C ASN A 152 24.56 1.19 -18.94
N ILE A 153 23.94 2.37 -18.85
CA ILE A 153 23.75 3.11 -17.60
C ILE A 153 22.89 2.30 -16.61
N VAL A 154 21.81 1.66 -17.09
CA VAL A 154 20.99 0.76 -16.27
C VAL A 154 21.82 -0.40 -15.73
N GLN A 155 22.68 -1.00 -16.55
CA GLN A 155 23.54 -2.11 -16.13
C GLN A 155 24.54 -1.68 -15.07
N GLN A 156 25.15 -0.51 -15.19
CA GLN A 156 26.08 0.03 -14.19
C GLN A 156 25.40 0.33 -12.86
N LEU A 157 24.24 0.98 -12.89
CA LEU A 157 23.48 1.33 -11.67
C LEU A 157 22.93 0.10 -10.95
N ASN A 158 22.51 -0.94 -11.67
CA ASN A 158 22.02 -2.19 -11.06
C ASN A 158 23.14 -3.04 -10.42
N VAL A 159 24.42 -2.77 -10.72
CA VAL A 159 25.56 -3.46 -10.08
C VAL A 159 25.88 -2.88 -8.70
N ILE A 160 25.41 -1.67 -8.40
CA ILE A 160 25.63 -1.03 -7.10
C ILE A 160 24.94 -1.84 -6.00
N THR A 161 25.68 -2.16 -4.94
CA THR A 161 25.15 -2.93 -3.80
C THR A 161 23.99 -2.17 -3.15
N GLY A 162 22.87 -2.85 -2.94
CA GLY A 162 21.65 -2.28 -2.39
C GLY A 162 20.71 -1.65 -3.42
N VAL A 163 21.08 -1.55 -4.71
CA VAL A 163 20.15 -1.20 -5.78
C VAL A 163 19.28 -2.41 -6.14
N ALA A 164 17.97 -2.21 -6.12
CA ALA A 164 16.99 -3.25 -6.43
C ALA A 164 16.52 -3.20 -7.89
N GLU A 165 16.32 -2.01 -8.44
CA GLU A 165 15.83 -1.80 -9.81
C GLU A 165 16.17 -0.39 -10.29
N THR A 166 16.59 -0.25 -11.55
CA THR A 166 16.87 1.04 -12.18
C THR A 166 16.15 1.16 -13.51
N ILE A 167 15.55 2.32 -13.76
CA ILE A 167 14.95 2.67 -15.06
C ILE A 167 15.46 4.03 -15.51
N VAL A 168 15.93 4.10 -16.75
CA VAL A 168 16.35 5.34 -17.39
C VAL A 168 15.24 5.82 -18.32
N VAL A 169 14.83 7.07 -18.17
CA VAL A 169 13.86 7.75 -19.04
C VAL A 169 14.65 8.75 -19.89
N VAL A 170 14.93 8.38 -21.13
CA VAL A 170 15.77 9.15 -22.07
C VAL A 170 15.16 10.52 -22.37
N GLU A 171 13.84 10.59 -22.55
CA GLU A 171 13.09 11.83 -22.82
C GLU A 171 13.22 12.86 -21.69
N GLU A 172 13.30 12.39 -20.44
CA GLU A 172 13.41 13.23 -19.24
C GLU A 172 14.86 13.40 -18.78
N GLN A 173 15.83 12.70 -19.39
CA GLN A 173 17.24 12.69 -18.99
C GLN A 173 17.43 12.32 -17.51
N VAL A 174 16.67 11.36 -17.01
CA VAL A 174 16.72 10.90 -15.60
C VAL A 174 16.79 9.39 -15.48
N ALA A 175 17.45 8.93 -14.41
CA ALA A 175 17.36 7.56 -13.91
C ALA A 175 16.57 7.52 -12.60
N TYR A 176 15.52 6.71 -12.58
CA TYR A 176 14.80 6.31 -11.39
C TYR A 176 15.49 5.08 -10.81
N VAL A 177 16.18 5.25 -9.68
CA VAL A 177 16.89 4.16 -8.98
C VAL A 177 16.12 3.79 -7.73
N LYS A 178 15.64 2.56 -7.66
CA LYS A 178 15.01 1.95 -6.49
C LYS A 178 16.06 1.15 -5.72
N PHE A 179 16.31 1.52 -4.47
CA PHE A 179 17.38 0.96 -3.64
C PHE A 179 16.90 0.70 -2.22
N SER A 180 17.59 -0.15 -1.47
CA SER A 180 17.34 -0.35 -0.04
C SER A 180 18.18 0.63 0.78
N PRO A 181 17.57 1.57 1.54
CA PRO A 181 18.31 2.54 2.33
C PRO A 181 19.21 1.93 3.40
N ASP A 182 18.91 0.70 3.83
CA ASP A 182 19.64 0.00 4.88
C ASP A 182 20.88 -0.74 4.32
N GLU A 183 20.98 -0.95 3.00
CA GLU A 183 22.03 -1.74 2.34
C GLU A 183 22.77 -0.99 1.21
N VAL A 184 22.31 0.21 0.83
CA VAL A 184 22.87 0.95 -0.30
C VAL A 184 24.22 1.58 0.03
N ASP A 185 25.15 1.46 -0.91
CA ASP A 185 26.35 2.29 -0.91
C ASP A 185 26.01 3.70 -1.40
N ALA A 186 25.81 4.63 -0.46
CA ALA A 186 25.40 6.00 -0.77
C ALA A 186 26.45 6.76 -1.60
N ASN A 187 27.74 6.49 -1.40
CA ASN A 187 28.82 7.16 -2.12
C ASN A 187 28.83 6.76 -3.60
N ALA A 188 28.66 5.46 -3.88
CA ALA A 188 28.55 4.95 -5.24
C ALA A 188 27.30 5.48 -5.97
N LEU A 189 26.21 5.74 -5.23
CA LEU A 189 24.99 6.34 -5.80
C LEU A 189 25.15 7.84 -6.09
N ASP A 190 25.89 8.56 -5.23
CA ASP A 190 26.15 10.00 -5.35
C ASP A 190 27.12 10.33 -6.50
N GLU A 191 28.07 9.45 -6.82
CA GLU A 191 28.97 9.60 -7.99
C GLU A 191 28.22 9.66 -9.33
N PHE A 192 27.05 9.01 -9.42
CA PHE A 192 26.17 9.10 -10.59
C PHE A 192 25.25 10.32 -10.57
N SER A 193 25.14 11.01 -9.43
CA SER A 193 24.34 12.24 -9.31
C SER A 193 25.16 13.45 -9.75
N THR A 194 24.69 14.15 -10.78
CA THR A 194 25.28 15.40 -11.28
C THR A 194 25.30 16.53 -10.24
N ASP A 195 24.66 16.36 -9.08
CA ASP A 195 24.80 17.27 -7.93
C ASP A 195 26.18 17.20 -7.25
N ALA A 196 26.98 16.15 -7.50
CA ALA A 196 28.37 16.05 -7.02
C ALA A 196 29.37 16.91 -7.82
N PHE A 197 28.96 17.52 -8.94
CA PHE A 197 29.79 18.42 -9.76
C PHE A 197 29.58 19.91 -9.50
N LYS A 198 28.81 20.28 -8.47
CA LYS A 198 28.73 21.65 -7.96
C LYS A 198 29.34 21.75 -6.58
N THR A 199 30.67 21.66 -6.49
CA THR A 199 31.42 22.39 -5.47
C THR A 199 32.71 22.92 -6.06
#